data_AF-A0A7C5JZ03-F1
#
_entry.id   AF-A0A7C5JZ03-F1
#
_cell.length_a   1.000
_cell.length_b   1.000
_cell.length_c   1.000
_cell.angle_alpha   90.00
_cell.angle_beta   90.00
_cell.angle_gamma   90.00
#
_symmetry.space_group_name_H-M   'P 1'
#
loop_
_entity.id
_entity.type
_entity.pdbx_description
1 polymer ?
#
loop_
_entity_poly.entity_id
_entity_poly.type
_entity_poly.pdbx_seq_one_letter_code
_entity_poly.pdbx_strand_id
1 'polypeptide(L)'
;MAAVEKEEKEKRGQGGATEASGKVVEFLWWLKKQGYAESTIKSRVKLLKRLVKLGANLLDPDSVKEVIAKQDTWNPGRKELAVDAYSSFLTMLGGAWNPPRYKRIPKLPFIPLRKRN
;
A
#
# COMPACT_ATOMS: atom_id res chain seq x y z
N MET A 1 -26.74 25.64 -16.19
CA MET A 1 -25.43 24.97 -16.28
C MET A 1 -24.93 24.74 -14.86
N ALA A 2 -24.96 23.50 -14.34
CA ALA A 2 -24.18 22.99 -13.18
C ALA A 2 -24.84 21.77 -12.47
N ALA A 3 -25.43 20.82 -13.20
CA ALA A 3 -26.08 19.64 -12.59
C ALA A 3 -25.75 18.31 -13.29
N VAL A 4 -24.65 18.25 -14.04
CA VAL A 4 -24.19 17.01 -14.70
C VAL A 4 -22.74 16.80 -14.29
N GLU A 5 -22.51 16.13 -13.15
CA GLU A 5 -21.18 15.53 -12.84
C GLU A 5 -21.15 14.66 -11.57
N LYS A 6 -22.23 14.56 -10.79
CA LYS A 6 -22.19 13.87 -9.49
C LYS A 6 -22.65 12.40 -9.48
N GLU A 7 -23.07 11.83 -10.61
CA GLU A 7 -23.72 10.50 -10.63
C GLU A 7 -22.90 9.33 -11.22
N GLU A 8 -21.65 9.53 -11.67
CA GLU A 8 -20.87 8.43 -12.28
C GLU A 8 -19.91 7.68 -11.33
N LYS A 9 -19.90 7.98 -10.03
CA LYS A 9 -19.00 7.30 -9.07
C LYS A 9 -19.57 6.02 -8.42
N GLU A 10 -20.83 5.66 -8.68
CA GLU A 10 -21.52 4.61 -7.91
C GLU A 10 -21.78 3.29 -8.67
N LYS A 11 -20.96 2.94 -9.69
CA LYS A 11 -21.12 1.65 -10.40
C LYS A 11 -19.91 0.72 -10.47
N ARG A 12 -18.86 0.94 -9.67
CA ARG A 12 -17.65 0.06 -9.66
C ARG A 12 -17.48 -0.84 -8.42
N GLY A 13 -18.41 -0.77 -7.48
CA GLY A 13 -18.19 -1.24 -6.10
C GLY A 13 -18.22 -2.75 -5.84
N GLN A 14 -18.60 -3.62 -6.79
CA GLN A 14 -18.82 -5.05 -6.47
C GLN A 14 -18.00 -6.04 -7.31
N GLY A 15 -17.47 -5.63 -8.47
CA GLY A 15 -16.58 -6.48 -9.29
C GLY A 15 -15.07 -6.32 -9.00
N GLY A 16 -14.67 -5.25 -8.30
CA GLY A 16 -13.25 -4.92 -8.11
C GLY A 16 -12.49 -5.79 -7.10
N ALA A 17 -13.19 -6.38 -6.12
CA ALA A 17 -12.54 -7.14 -5.05
C ALA A 17 -11.97 -8.49 -5.53
N THR A 18 -12.69 -9.16 -6.44
CA THR A 18 -12.27 -10.45 -7.02
C THR A 18 -11.08 -10.24 -7.96
N GLU A 19 -11.14 -9.21 -8.80
CA GLU A 19 -10.05 -8.79 -9.68
C GLU A 19 -8.80 -8.37 -8.91
N ALA A 20 -8.96 -7.63 -7.81
CA ALA A 20 -7.84 -7.24 -6.94
C ALA A 20 -7.14 -8.47 -6.36
N SER A 21 -7.90 -9.49 -5.97
CA SER A 21 -7.37 -10.73 -5.39
C SER A 21 -6.52 -11.51 -6.39
N GLY A 22 -6.97 -11.61 -7.64
CA GLY A 22 -6.20 -12.24 -8.73
C GLY A 22 -4.89 -11.51 -9.00
N LYS A 23 -4.94 -10.18 -9.10
CA LYS A 23 -3.74 -9.33 -9.32
C LYS A 23 -2.73 -9.39 -8.18
N VAL A 24 -3.17 -9.61 -6.93
CA VAL A 24 -2.24 -9.83 -5.82
C VAL A 24 -1.44 -11.14 -5.97
N VAL A 25 -2.05 -12.18 -6.55
CA VAL A 25 -1.36 -13.46 -6.83
C VAL A 25 -0.36 -13.27 -7.98
N GLU A 26 -0.74 -12.57 -9.04
CA GLU A 26 0.18 -12.19 -10.12
C GLU A 26 1.37 -11.39 -9.60
N PHE A 27 1.11 -10.45 -8.69
CA PHE A 27 2.16 -9.66 -8.03
C PHE A 27 3.11 -10.51 -7.18
N LEU A 28 2.61 -11.52 -6.48
CA LEU A 28 3.45 -12.48 -5.76
C LEU A 28 4.40 -13.19 -6.72
N TRP A 29 3.89 -13.66 -7.86
CA TRP A 29 4.69 -14.32 -8.88
C TRP A 29 5.72 -13.38 -9.53
N TRP A 30 5.31 -12.12 -9.79
CA TRP A 30 6.20 -11.09 -10.33
C TRP A 30 7.34 -10.77 -9.36
N LEU A 31 7.06 -10.57 -8.06
CA LEU A 31 8.11 -10.35 -7.07
C LEU A 31 9.09 -11.53 -6.97
N LYS A 32 8.60 -12.76 -7.12
CA LYS A 32 9.46 -13.95 -7.17
C LYS A 32 10.40 -13.92 -8.38
N LYS A 33 9.90 -13.50 -9.56
CA LYS A 33 10.72 -13.32 -10.77
C LYS A 33 11.77 -12.22 -10.62
N GLN A 34 11.46 -11.16 -9.87
CA GLN A 34 12.40 -10.08 -9.58
C GLN A 34 13.46 -10.45 -8.52
N GLY A 35 13.43 -11.67 -7.96
CA GLY A 35 14.44 -12.15 -7.02
C GLY A 35 14.29 -11.61 -5.59
N TYR A 36 13.12 -11.08 -5.21
CA TYR A 36 12.90 -10.62 -3.83
C TYR A 36 12.92 -11.78 -2.82
N ALA A 37 13.46 -11.53 -1.63
CA ALA A 37 13.41 -12.48 -0.53
C ALA A 37 11.95 -12.83 -0.14
N GLU A 38 11.67 -14.10 0.15
CA GLU A 38 10.32 -14.59 0.45
C GLU A 38 9.68 -13.87 1.64
N SER A 39 10.47 -13.47 2.64
CA SER A 39 10.02 -12.67 3.78
C SER A 39 9.47 -11.30 3.35
N THR A 40 10.12 -10.66 2.38
CA THR A 40 9.71 -9.38 1.79
C THR A 40 8.45 -9.56 0.95
N ILE A 41 8.38 -10.63 0.14
CA ILE A 41 7.19 -10.97 -0.66
C ILE A 41 5.98 -11.16 0.25
N LYS A 42 6.11 -12.00 1.29
CA LYS A 42 5.03 -12.25 2.26
C LYS A 42 4.57 -10.96 2.93
N SER A 43 5.50 -10.07 3.28
CA SER A 43 5.19 -8.79 3.94
C SER A 43 4.45 -7.83 3.00
N ARG A 44 4.92 -7.66 1.76
CA ARG A 44 4.27 -6.81 0.74
C ARG A 44 2.87 -7.31 0.36
N VAL A 45 2.72 -8.62 0.16
CA VAL A 45 1.42 -9.25 -0.14
C VAL A 45 0.45 -9.08 1.02
N LYS A 46 0.90 -9.24 2.28
CA LYS A 46 0.05 -9.00 3.47
C LYS A 46 -0.42 -7.55 3.54
N LEU A 47 0.43 -6.58 3.21
CA LEU A 47 0.06 -5.16 3.18
C LEU A 47 -0.99 -4.88 2.10
N LEU A 48 -0.81 -5.39 0.88
CA LEU A 48 -1.80 -5.23 -0.19
C LEU A 48 -3.15 -5.87 0.17
N LYS A 49 -3.15 -7.09 0.72
CA LYS A 49 -4.37 -7.73 1.24
C LYS A 49 -5.04 -6.90 2.34
N ARG A 50 -4.25 -6.26 3.21
CA ARG A 50 -4.79 -5.38 4.24
C ARG A 50 -5.43 -4.14 3.63
N LEU A 51 -4.84 -3.53 2.61
CA LEU A 51 -5.42 -2.40 1.88
C LEU A 51 -6.76 -2.78 1.24
N VAL A 52 -6.83 -3.93 0.57
CA VAL A 52 -8.09 -4.45 -0.01
C VAL A 52 -9.14 -4.69 1.09
N LYS A 53 -8.75 -5.28 2.22
CA LYS A 53 -9.66 -5.49 3.36
C LYS A 53 -10.18 -4.19 3.98
N LEU A 54 -9.41 -3.10 3.87
CA LEU A 54 -9.83 -1.76 4.29
C LEU A 54 -10.71 -1.05 3.26
N GLY A 55 -11.00 -1.68 2.11
CA GLY A 55 -11.80 -1.12 1.03
C GLY A 55 -11.00 -0.27 0.04
N ALA A 56 -9.67 -0.37 0.02
CA ALA A 56 -8.87 0.33 -0.98
C ALA A 56 -8.99 -0.34 -2.36
N ASN A 57 -9.23 0.48 -3.39
CA ASN A 57 -9.20 0.02 -4.76
C ASN A 57 -7.76 0.02 -5.28
N LEU A 58 -7.15 -1.15 -5.47
CA LEU A 58 -5.76 -1.25 -5.96
C LEU A 58 -5.54 -0.66 -7.36
N LEU A 59 -6.60 -0.52 -8.16
CA LEU A 59 -6.55 0.07 -9.49
C LEU A 59 -6.65 1.59 -9.50
N ASP A 60 -6.97 2.19 -8.35
CA ASP A 60 -7.16 3.63 -8.20
C ASP A 60 -6.14 4.19 -7.19
N PRO A 61 -5.10 4.91 -7.67
CA PRO A 61 -4.04 5.43 -6.80
C PRO A 61 -4.56 6.40 -5.73
N ASP A 62 -5.61 7.16 -6.01
CA ASP A 62 -6.17 8.13 -5.07
C ASP A 62 -6.95 7.45 -3.93
N SER A 63 -7.72 6.40 -4.24
CA SER A 63 -8.35 5.54 -3.24
C SER A 63 -7.33 4.95 -2.27
N VAL A 64 -6.17 4.50 -2.77
CA VAL A 64 -5.10 3.96 -1.91
C VAL A 64 -4.52 5.05 -1.00
N LYS A 65 -4.27 6.26 -1.52
CA LYS A 65 -3.82 7.40 -0.71
C LYS A 65 -4.81 7.73 0.40
N GLU A 66 -6.11 7.79 0.07
CA GLU A 66 -7.15 8.06 1.06
C GLU A 66 -7.19 7.01 2.16
N VAL A 67 -7.13 5.72 1.81
CA VAL A 67 -7.16 4.65 2.81
C VAL A 67 -5.93 4.69 3.71
N ILE A 68 -4.72 4.94 3.16
CA ILE A 68 -3.50 5.07 3.96
C ILE A 68 -3.57 6.32 4.86
N ALA A 69 -4.12 7.43 4.35
CA ALA A 69 -4.31 8.65 5.11
C ALA A 69 -5.26 8.45 6.29
N LYS A 70 -6.38 7.74 6.09
CA LYS A 70 -7.37 7.40 7.13
C LYS A 70 -6.83 6.48 8.23
N GLN A 71 -5.69 5.82 8.03
CA GLN A 71 -5.08 4.96 9.06
C GLN A 71 -4.17 5.74 10.00
N ASP A 72 -4.73 6.36 11.03
CA ASP A 72 -3.97 7.07 12.08
C ASP A 72 -3.24 6.12 13.04
N THR A 73 -3.69 4.86 13.12
CA THR A 73 -3.04 3.83 13.95
C THR A 73 -1.70 3.36 13.41
N TRP A 74 -1.36 3.70 12.16
CA TRP A 74 -0.12 3.25 11.53
C TRP A 74 1.01 4.21 11.81
N ASN A 75 2.14 3.67 12.26
CA ASN A 75 3.37 4.45 12.35
C ASN A 75 3.84 4.90 10.94
N PRO A 76 4.62 5.98 10.84
CA PRO A 76 5.07 6.51 9.55
C PRO A 76 5.82 5.48 8.68
N GLY A 77 6.63 4.62 9.30
CA GLY A 77 7.35 3.56 8.57
C GLY A 77 6.43 2.49 7.98
N ARG A 78 5.28 2.21 8.61
CA ARG A 78 4.27 1.30 8.07
C ARG A 78 3.51 1.94 6.91
N LYS A 79 3.28 3.25 6.96
CA LYS A 79 2.70 4.01 5.84
C LYS A 79 3.67 4.02 4.65
N GLU A 80 4.96 4.25 4.89
CA GLU A 80 6.03 4.15 3.88
C GLU A 80 6.08 2.76 3.23
N LEU A 81 6.09 1.68 4.03
CA LEU A 81 6.06 0.31 3.49
C LEU A 81 4.80 0.00 2.67
N ALA A 82 3.65 0.58 3.03
CA ALA A 82 2.42 0.43 2.25
C ALA A 82 2.52 1.14 0.90
N VAL A 83 3.08 2.36 0.89
CA VAL A 83 3.39 3.13 -0.33
C VAL A 83 4.37 2.37 -1.22
N ASP A 84 5.47 1.85 -0.67
CA ASP A 84 6.47 1.09 -1.43
C ASP A 84 5.91 -0.20 -2.03
N ALA A 85 5.09 -0.92 -1.26
CA ALA A 85 4.42 -2.14 -1.72
C ALA A 85 3.46 -1.82 -2.87
N TYR A 86 2.70 -0.73 -2.76
CA TYR A 86 1.79 -0.28 -3.82
C TYR A 86 2.52 0.26 -5.04
N SER A 87 3.63 0.98 -4.86
CA SER A 87 4.45 1.46 -5.96
C SER A 87 5.01 0.31 -6.77
N SER A 88 5.52 -0.73 -6.10
CA SER A 88 6.00 -1.95 -6.77
C SER A 88 4.88 -2.65 -7.54
N PHE A 89 3.67 -2.65 -7.00
CA PHE A 89 2.49 -3.21 -7.66
C PHE A 89 2.10 -2.40 -8.91
N LEU A 90 2.17 -1.08 -8.86
CA LEU A 90 1.95 -0.21 -10.02
C LEU A 90 3.03 -0.38 -11.09
N THR A 91 4.30 -0.55 -10.68
CA THR A 91 5.39 -0.87 -11.62
C THR A 91 5.10 -2.15 -12.41
N MET A 92 4.57 -3.19 -11.75
CA MET A 92 4.14 -4.42 -12.44
C MET A 92 3.04 -4.14 -13.46
N LEU A 93 2.07 -3.28 -13.13
CA LEU A 93 0.98 -2.89 -14.02
C LEU A 93 1.40 -1.90 -15.13
N GLY A 94 2.62 -1.36 -15.06
CA GLY A 94 3.08 -0.28 -15.95
C GLY A 94 2.44 1.09 -15.64
N GLY A 95 1.83 1.26 -14.46
CA GLY A 95 1.20 2.49 -14.04
C GLY A 95 2.19 3.46 -13.38
N ALA A 96 1.98 4.75 -13.58
CA ALA A 96 2.69 5.81 -12.87
C ALA A 96 1.78 6.43 -11.80
N TRP A 97 2.34 6.73 -10.64
CA TRP A 97 1.67 7.50 -9.59
C TRP A 97 2.70 8.33 -8.83
N ASN A 98 2.25 9.38 -8.14
CA ASN A 98 3.09 10.18 -7.27
C ASN A 98 2.96 9.69 -5.82
N PRO A 99 3.97 9.01 -5.25
CA PRO A 99 3.88 8.44 -3.91
C PRO A 99 3.82 9.53 -2.83
N PRO A 100 2.89 9.44 -1.86
CA PRO A 100 2.86 10.35 -0.73
C PRO A 100 4.10 10.16 0.16
N ARG A 101 4.76 11.26 0.53
CA ARG A 101 5.95 11.24 1.39
C ARG A 101 5.57 11.13 2.86
N TYR A 102 5.79 9.94 3.45
CA TYR A 102 5.73 9.75 4.91
C TYR A 102 7.14 9.78 5.49
N LYS A 103 7.46 10.77 6.34
CA LYS A 103 8.78 10.86 6.99
C LYS A 103 8.88 9.86 8.14
N ARG A 104 9.75 8.86 8.02
CA ARG A 104 10.13 8.00 9.14
C ARG A 104 10.91 8.83 10.16
N ILE A 105 10.39 8.93 11.38
CA ILE A 105 11.13 9.55 12.50
C ILE A 105 12.25 8.57 12.89
N PRO A 106 13.54 8.94 12.73
CA PRO A 106 14.64 8.09 13.17
C PRO A 106 14.60 7.99 14.69
N LYS A 107 14.64 6.76 15.23
CA LYS A 107 14.80 6.58 16.67
C LYS A 107 16.26 6.85 17.02
N LEU A 108 16.51 7.61 18.10
CA LEU A 108 17.87 7.72 18.63
C LEU A 108 18.39 6.32 18.97
N PRO A 109 19.67 6.02 18.67
CA PRO A 109 20.28 4.77 19.09
C PRO A 109 20.26 4.68 20.62
N PHE A 110 19.95 3.49 21.14
CA PHE A 110 19.97 3.24 22.57
C PHE A 110 21.42 3.25 23.07
N ILE A 111 21.73 4.14 24.02
CA ILE A 111 23.01 4.18 24.72
C ILE A 111 22.83 3.41 26.03
N PRO A 112 23.44 2.22 26.21
CA PRO A 112 23.33 1.49 27.46
C PRO A 112 23.97 2.28 28.61
N LEU A 113 23.17 2.63 29.63
CA LEU A 113 23.70 3.23 30.86
C LEU A 113 24.52 2.19 31.62
N ARG A 114 25.84 2.43 31.71
CA ARG A 114 26.79 1.61 32.46
C ARG A 114 26.42 1.64 33.95
N LYS A 115 26.05 0.48 34.53
CA LYS A 115 26.02 0.32 35.99
C LYS A 115 27.45 0.35 36.50
N ARG A 116 27.74 1.27 37.41
CA ARG A 116 29.01 1.36 38.13
C ARG A 116 29.02 0.25 39.19
N ASN A 117 30.03 -0.61 39.13
CA ASN A 117 30.33 -1.64 40.13
C ASN A 117 30.80 -1.01 41.45
#